data_AF-X7E656-F1
#
_entry.id   AF-X7E656-F1
#
_cell.length_a   1.000
_cell.length_b   1.000
_cell.length_c   1.000
_cell.angle_alpha   90.00
_cell.angle_beta   90.00
_cell.angle_gamma   90.00
#
_symmetry.space_group_name_H-M   'P 1'
#
loop_
_entity.id
_entity.type
_entity.pdbx_description
1 polymer ?
#
loop_
_entity_poly.entity_id
_entity_poly.type
_entity_poly.pdbx_seq_one_letter_code
_entity_poly.pdbx_strand_id
1 'polypeptide(L)'
;MLINIIKKIEAENRMNTNKSPQDTGSYVALGEYCLISAPTVNLPSGQSCVPQHFYGYNHSLESVESILHHISFSNHYPIFCAEDEQGLFIQVGIIGRENYQRNNPARAQKIVYGRKWRVEPNLPTSEIIQTVFLALKKAREHEIRELVTLVSLDGNKVSTPFNSHHDLPLMAECRSLFQRPQKEHTLTIESVQTILDSLRFDQTKIQCMDLVHRRNGNVLVDVMFNIGNKEQDRNIEFSELHGIECTLVLQSSSANELLYALMDTLIQLSDRYVEKHFTFNGFNRFSREHDLRNIGEFSINTRFINANTLNEEGKRLISEHNCSVDESRAPNIKLDQQKIRLAESFKNIELLEGFLPKGF
;
A
#
# COMPACT_ATOMS: atom_id res chain seq x y z
N MET A 1 -35.21 11.90 8.60
CA MET A 1 -34.86 13.14 7.89
C MET A 1 -34.02 12.87 6.63
N LEU A 2 -32.96 12.04 6.72
CA LEU A 2 -32.11 11.61 5.59
C LEU A 2 -32.86 10.93 4.42
N ILE A 3 -33.83 10.05 4.73
CA ILE A 3 -34.61 9.33 3.70
C ILE A 3 -35.47 10.27 2.84
N ASN A 4 -35.94 11.38 3.41
CA ASN A 4 -36.74 12.38 2.67
C ASN A 4 -35.86 13.28 1.79
N ILE A 5 -34.58 13.43 2.14
CA ILE A 5 -33.59 14.14 1.32
C ILE A 5 -33.20 13.28 0.11
N ILE A 6 -32.96 11.98 0.32
CA ILE A 6 -32.65 11.04 -0.78
C ILE A 6 -33.81 10.95 -1.78
N LYS A 7 -35.06 10.82 -1.30
CA LYS A 7 -36.25 10.79 -2.19
C LYS A 7 -36.47 12.10 -2.96
N LYS A 8 -36.05 13.23 -2.39
CA LYS A 8 -36.15 14.54 -3.06
C LYS A 8 -35.07 14.69 -4.14
N ILE A 9 -33.85 14.22 -3.87
CA ILE A 9 -32.75 14.15 -4.84
C ILE A 9 -33.09 13.22 -6.02
N GLU A 10 -33.72 12.07 -5.76
CA GLU A 10 -34.18 11.14 -6.80
C GLU A 10 -35.28 11.74 -7.69
N ALA A 11 -36.18 12.56 -7.11
CA ALA A 11 -37.23 13.24 -7.85
C ALA A 11 -36.70 14.40 -8.71
N GLU A 12 -35.71 15.14 -8.21
CA GLU A 12 -35.10 16.29 -8.91
C GLU A 12 -34.11 15.85 -10.00
N ASN A 13 -33.43 14.70 -9.84
CA ASN A 13 -32.60 14.09 -10.88
C ASN A 13 -33.39 13.66 -12.13
N ARG A 14 -34.70 13.43 -12.01
CA ARG A 14 -35.58 13.15 -13.17
C ARG A 14 -35.93 14.41 -13.98
N MET A 15 -35.74 15.60 -13.43
CA MET A 15 -36.13 16.87 -14.08
C MET A 15 -34.97 17.61 -14.75
N ASN A 16 -33.71 17.19 -14.58
CA ASN A 16 -32.54 17.88 -15.13
C ASN A 16 -31.86 17.08 -16.25
N THR A 17 -32.61 16.76 -17.30
CA THR A 17 -32.16 16.04 -18.49
C THR A 17 -31.53 16.98 -19.52
N ASN A 18 -30.32 17.45 -19.23
CA ASN A 18 -29.41 18.01 -20.24
C ASN A 18 -27.97 17.48 -20.10
N LYS A 19 -27.82 16.27 -19.53
CA LYS A 19 -26.58 15.50 -19.57
C LYS A 19 -26.71 14.40 -20.62
N SER A 20 -25.65 14.19 -21.40
CA SER A 20 -25.61 13.11 -22.38
C SER A 20 -25.90 11.77 -21.69
N PRO A 21 -26.75 10.87 -22.25
CA PRO A 21 -27.13 9.62 -21.59
C PRO A 21 -25.97 8.61 -21.41
N GLN A 22 -24.78 8.89 -21.94
CA GLN A 22 -23.64 7.97 -21.90
C GLN A 22 -22.82 8.08 -20.62
N ASP A 23 -22.90 9.20 -19.88
CA ASP A 23 -22.10 9.40 -18.66
C ASP A 23 -22.76 8.86 -17.38
N THR A 24 -24.09 8.90 -17.25
CA THR A 24 -24.75 8.55 -15.97
C THR A 24 -24.67 7.05 -15.62
N GLY A 25 -24.48 6.16 -16.60
CA GLY A 25 -24.41 4.72 -16.36
C GLY A 25 -23.07 4.23 -15.80
N SER A 26 -21.95 4.88 -16.16
CA SER A 26 -20.61 4.47 -15.73
C SER A 26 -20.31 4.89 -14.29
N TYR A 27 -20.75 6.08 -13.86
CA TYR A 27 -20.53 6.57 -12.49
C TYR A 27 -21.31 5.79 -11.43
N VAL A 28 -22.55 5.40 -11.73
CA VAL A 28 -23.37 4.56 -10.84
C VAL A 28 -22.71 3.19 -10.64
N ALA A 29 -22.09 2.64 -11.69
CA ALA A 29 -21.36 1.38 -11.60
C ALA A 29 -20.10 1.47 -10.72
N LEU A 30 -19.54 2.66 -10.50
CA LEU A 30 -18.41 2.90 -9.60
C LEU A 30 -18.83 3.35 -8.21
N GLY A 31 -20.14 3.51 -7.93
CA GLY A 31 -20.63 4.01 -6.64
C GLY A 31 -20.45 5.52 -6.46
N GLU A 32 -20.20 6.25 -7.55
CA GLU A 32 -19.99 7.69 -7.56
C GLU A 32 -21.28 8.43 -7.92
N TYR A 33 -21.50 9.59 -7.32
CA TYR A 33 -22.54 10.52 -7.75
C TYR A 33 -22.03 11.96 -7.72
N CYS A 34 -22.37 12.71 -8.76
CA CYS A 34 -22.01 14.12 -8.89
C CYS A 34 -22.75 14.96 -7.85
N LEU A 35 -22.04 15.80 -7.10
CA LEU A 35 -22.66 16.76 -6.19
C LEU A 35 -23.44 17.82 -6.97
N ILE A 36 -24.44 18.40 -6.30
CA ILE A 36 -25.21 19.52 -6.83
C ILE A 36 -24.25 20.68 -7.10
N SER A 37 -24.40 21.32 -8.27
CA SER A 37 -23.55 22.42 -8.73
C SER A 37 -22.08 22.07 -8.98
N ALA A 38 -21.73 20.78 -9.11
CA ALA A 38 -20.35 20.40 -9.44
C ALA A 38 -19.86 21.08 -10.73
N PRO A 39 -18.76 21.84 -10.68
CA PRO A 39 -18.21 22.52 -11.83
C PRO A 39 -17.51 21.54 -12.76
N THR A 40 -17.45 21.90 -14.03
CA THR A 40 -16.65 21.18 -15.03
C THR A 40 -15.39 21.99 -15.34
N VAL A 41 -14.25 21.31 -15.42
CA VAL A 41 -12.96 21.90 -15.82
C VAL A 41 -12.57 21.38 -17.20
N ASN A 42 -11.90 22.23 -17.97
CA ASN A 42 -11.32 21.85 -19.26
C ASN A 42 -9.84 21.53 -19.06
N LEU A 43 -9.46 20.32 -19.45
CA LEU A 43 -8.08 19.87 -19.44
C LEU A 43 -7.33 20.41 -20.67
N PRO A 44 -5.99 20.55 -20.61
CA PRO A 44 -5.18 20.94 -21.76
C PRO A 44 -5.35 20.03 -23.00
N SER A 45 -5.81 18.79 -22.80
CA SER A 45 -6.15 17.85 -23.87
C SER A 45 -7.41 18.21 -24.66
N GLY A 46 -8.16 19.24 -24.23
CA GLY A 46 -9.47 19.61 -24.79
C GLY A 46 -10.63 18.79 -24.23
N GLN A 47 -10.36 17.82 -23.35
CA GLN A 47 -11.39 17.08 -22.64
C GLN A 47 -11.93 17.89 -21.46
N SER A 48 -13.22 17.73 -21.18
CA SER A 48 -13.86 18.32 -20.00
C SER A 48 -14.12 17.23 -18.97
N CYS A 49 -13.91 17.53 -17.69
CA CYS A 49 -14.24 16.60 -16.61
C CYS A 49 -14.77 17.32 -15.38
N VAL A 50 -15.51 16.60 -14.53
CA VAL A 50 -15.81 17.04 -13.17
C VAL A 50 -14.70 16.52 -12.26
N PRO A 51 -14.01 17.37 -11.49
CA PRO A 51 -13.00 16.91 -10.56
C PRO A 51 -13.58 16.02 -9.46
N GLN A 52 -12.78 15.04 -9.03
CA GLN A 52 -13.18 14.03 -8.05
C GLN A 52 -13.73 14.62 -6.73
N HIS A 53 -13.26 15.80 -6.32
CA HIS A 53 -13.70 16.45 -5.07
C HIS A 53 -15.13 17.03 -5.12
N PHE A 54 -15.81 16.94 -6.26
CA PHE A 54 -17.25 17.22 -6.38
C PHE A 54 -18.10 15.98 -6.61
N TYR A 55 -17.57 14.81 -6.28
CA TYR A 55 -18.34 13.60 -6.19
C TYR A 55 -18.58 13.24 -4.74
N GLY A 56 -19.80 12.78 -4.46
CA GLY A 56 -20.07 11.95 -3.29
C GLY A 56 -19.99 10.47 -3.68
N TYR A 57 -19.90 9.62 -2.66
CA TYR A 57 -19.71 8.18 -2.82
C TYR A 57 -20.71 7.40 -1.98
N ASN A 58 -21.15 6.26 -2.51
CA ASN A 58 -21.95 5.28 -1.79
C ASN A 58 -21.67 3.88 -2.37
N HIS A 59 -20.66 3.22 -1.82
CA HIS A 59 -20.20 1.93 -2.30
C HIS A 59 -21.05 0.76 -1.78
N SER A 60 -21.35 -0.17 -2.68
CA SER A 60 -21.89 -1.49 -2.40
C SER A 60 -20.86 -2.55 -2.78
N LEU A 61 -21.15 -3.83 -2.50
CA LEU A 61 -20.29 -4.92 -2.95
C LEU A 61 -20.09 -4.90 -4.48
N GLU A 62 -21.15 -4.65 -5.23
CA GLU A 62 -21.13 -4.61 -6.70
C GLU A 62 -20.30 -3.45 -7.24
N SER A 63 -20.38 -2.27 -6.61
CA SER A 63 -19.60 -1.12 -7.09
C SER A 63 -18.12 -1.24 -6.74
N VAL A 64 -17.78 -1.87 -5.60
CA VAL A 64 -16.38 -2.21 -5.30
C VAL A 64 -15.86 -3.27 -6.28
N GLU A 65 -16.62 -4.33 -6.55
CA GLU A 65 -16.22 -5.35 -7.54
C GLU A 65 -16.02 -4.74 -8.95
N SER A 66 -16.89 -3.81 -9.34
CA SER A 66 -16.74 -3.05 -10.59
C SER A 66 -15.44 -2.22 -10.62
N ILE A 67 -15.05 -1.58 -9.52
CA ILE A 67 -13.75 -0.90 -9.42
C ILE A 67 -12.60 -1.91 -9.56
N LEU A 68 -12.66 -3.04 -8.85
CA LEU A 68 -11.63 -4.08 -8.88
C LEU A 68 -11.46 -4.70 -10.27
N HIS A 69 -12.54 -4.87 -11.02
CA HIS A 69 -12.51 -5.38 -12.39
C HIS A 69 -11.60 -4.56 -13.33
N HIS A 70 -11.46 -3.27 -13.06
CA HIS A 70 -10.62 -2.36 -13.83
C HIS A 70 -9.17 -2.33 -13.33
N ILE A 71 -8.86 -3.02 -12.23
CA ILE A 71 -7.50 -3.17 -11.71
C ILE A 71 -6.86 -4.41 -12.33
N SER A 72 -5.63 -4.26 -12.81
CA SER A 72 -4.82 -5.39 -13.28
C SER A 72 -3.45 -5.41 -12.62
N PHE A 73 -3.07 -6.60 -12.15
CA PHE A 73 -1.79 -6.94 -11.53
C PHE A 73 -1.51 -8.46 -11.68
N SER A 74 -0.43 -8.97 -11.07
CA SER A 74 -0.05 -10.39 -11.12
C SER A 74 -1.15 -11.33 -10.61
N ASN A 75 -1.44 -12.39 -11.38
CA ASN A 75 -2.40 -13.44 -11.02
C ASN A 75 -2.04 -14.21 -9.74
N HIS A 76 -0.80 -14.10 -9.26
CA HIS A 76 -0.41 -14.66 -7.96
C HIS A 76 -0.98 -13.88 -6.77
N TYR A 77 -1.55 -12.70 -7.01
CA TYR A 77 -2.14 -11.83 -6.00
C TYR A 77 -3.59 -11.46 -6.34
N PRO A 78 -4.52 -12.44 -6.41
CA PRO A 78 -5.92 -12.13 -6.68
C PRO A 78 -6.48 -11.19 -5.62
N ILE A 79 -7.27 -10.21 -6.06
CA ILE A 79 -7.90 -9.20 -5.19
C ILE A 79 -9.38 -9.57 -5.05
N PHE A 80 -9.84 -9.69 -3.82
CA PHE A 80 -11.23 -10.01 -3.49
C PHE A 80 -11.89 -8.79 -2.83
N CYS A 81 -13.18 -8.60 -3.11
CA CYS A 81 -14.05 -7.81 -2.24
C CYS A 81 -15.15 -8.71 -1.63
N ALA A 82 -15.54 -8.40 -0.41
CA ALA A 82 -16.62 -9.09 0.29
C ALA A 82 -17.18 -8.20 1.40
N GLU A 83 -18.28 -8.65 2.01
CA GLU A 83 -18.90 -8.00 3.16
C GLU A 83 -18.97 -8.95 4.36
N ASP A 84 -18.83 -8.39 5.56
CA ASP A 84 -19.17 -9.07 6.81
C ASP A 84 -19.99 -8.13 7.70
N GLU A 85 -20.28 -8.53 8.93
CA GLU A 85 -21.09 -7.74 9.89
C GLU A 85 -20.51 -6.34 10.17
N GLN A 86 -19.23 -6.09 9.87
CA GLN A 86 -18.57 -4.80 10.06
C GLN A 86 -18.46 -3.99 8.74
N GLY A 87 -19.07 -4.46 7.66
CA GLY A 87 -19.14 -3.79 6.36
C GLY A 87 -18.20 -4.34 5.29
N LEU A 88 -18.05 -3.58 4.21
CA LEU A 88 -17.26 -3.94 3.04
C LEU A 88 -15.76 -4.03 3.36
N PHE A 89 -15.08 -4.96 2.72
CA PHE A 89 -13.63 -5.08 2.79
C PHE A 89 -13.02 -5.60 1.49
N ILE A 90 -11.76 -5.26 1.30
CA ILE A 90 -10.87 -5.80 0.28
C ILE A 90 -9.87 -6.75 0.93
N GLN A 91 -9.54 -7.84 0.26
CA GLN A 91 -8.53 -8.79 0.71
C GLN A 91 -7.69 -9.29 -0.45
N VAL A 92 -6.38 -9.27 -0.31
CA VAL A 92 -5.46 -9.84 -1.28
C VAL A 92 -5.21 -11.30 -0.91
N GLY A 93 -5.50 -12.21 -1.84
CA GLY A 93 -5.02 -13.59 -1.77
C GLY A 93 -3.60 -13.67 -2.28
N ILE A 94 -2.85 -14.66 -1.80
CA ILE A 94 -1.47 -14.92 -2.21
C ILE A 94 -1.41 -16.37 -2.64
N ILE A 95 -1.17 -16.59 -3.93
CA ILE A 95 -1.04 -17.91 -4.54
C ILE A 95 0.46 -18.21 -4.67
N GLY A 96 0.94 -19.11 -3.84
CA GLY A 96 2.35 -19.49 -3.77
C GLY A 96 2.52 -20.93 -3.34
N ARG A 97 3.76 -21.36 -3.12
CA ARG A 97 4.06 -22.72 -2.66
C ARG A 97 4.53 -22.70 -1.21
N GLU A 98 3.95 -23.60 -0.40
CA GLU A 98 4.25 -23.63 1.03
C GLU A 98 5.72 -23.97 1.34
N ASN A 99 6.38 -23.15 2.16
CA ASN A 99 7.81 -23.30 2.49
C ASN A 99 8.17 -24.59 3.24
N TYR A 100 7.21 -25.27 3.87
CA TYR A 100 7.46 -26.44 4.72
C TYR A 100 7.58 -27.76 3.96
N GLN A 101 7.16 -27.83 2.69
CA GLN A 101 7.18 -29.06 1.87
C GLN A 101 8.19 -28.99 0.71
N ARG A 102 9.39 -28.46 0.94
CA ARG A 102 10.41 -28.21 -0.11
C ARG A 102 10.87 -29.47 -0.85
N ASN A 103 10.73 -30.65 -0.25
CA ASN A 103 11.20 -31.92 -0.83
C ASN A 103 10.20 -32.56 -1.83
N ASN A 104 9.02 -31.96 -2.04
CA ASN A 104 8.03 -32.49 -2.99
C ASN A 104 7.95 -31.61 -4.26
N PRO A 105 8.60 -32.00 -5.38
CA PRO A 105 8.59 -31.24 -6.62
C PRO A 105 7.22 -31.17 -7.32
N ALA A 106 6.27 -32.04 -6.96
CA ALA A 106 4.90 -32.06 -7.49
C ALA A 106 3.88 -31.32 -6.60
N ARG A 107 4.34 -30.49 -5.65
CA ARG A 107 3.45 -29.80 -4.71
C ARG A 107 2.54 -28.78 -5.41
N ALA A 108 1.25 -28.85 -5.09
CA ALA A 108 0.27 -27.89 -5.56
C ALA A 108 0.56 -26.49 -4.98
N GLN A 109 0.18 -25.45 -5.72
CA GLN A 109 0.10 -24.10 -5.16
C GLN A 109 -1.04 -24.04 -4.13
N LYS A 110 -0.84 -23.24 -3.10
CA LYS A 110 -1.83 -22.95 -2.06
C LYS A 110 -2.18 -21.47 -2.15
N ILE A 111 -3.44 -21.15 -1.90
CA ILE A 111 -3.85 -19.77 -1.64
C ILE A 111 -3.88 -19.54 -0.14
N VAL A 112 -3.27 -18.45 0.30
CA VAL A 112 -3.45 -17.88 1.63
C VAL A 112 -4.05 -16.48 1.50
N TYR A 113 -4.63 -15.97 2.58
CA TYR A 113 -5.35 -14.69 2.54
C TYR A 113 -4.67 -13.69 3.47
N GLY A 114 -4.40 -12.49 2.94
CA GLY A 114 -3.86 -11.38 3.70
C GLY A 114 -4.87 -10.77 4.67
N ARG A 115 -4.53 -9.62 5.23
CA ARG A 115 -5.45 -8.88 6.11
C ARG A 115 -6.63 -8.29 5.32
N LYS A 116 -7.77 -8.16 5.98
CA LYS A 116 -8.93 -7.41 5.46
C LYS A 116 -8.66 -5.91 5.56
N TRP A 117 -8.90 -5.19 4.48
CA TRP A 117 -8.82 -3.73 4.38
C TRP A 117 -10.24 -3.18 4.27
N ARG A 118 -10.69 -2.45 5.28
CA ARG A 118 -12.08 -1.94 5.33
C ARG A 118 -12.31 -0.87 4.27
N VAL A 119 -13.50 -0.91 3.67
CA VAL A 119 -13.96 0.08 2.70
C VAL A 119 -15.17 0.79 3.29
N GLU A 120 -15.01 2.08 3.56
CA GLU A 120 -16.11 2.94 3.98
C GLU A 120 -17.04 3.20 2.79
N PRO A 121 -18.38 3.24 2.97
CA PRO A 121 -19.31 3.49 1.86
C PRO A 121 -19.07 4.83 1.13
N ASN A 122 -18.58 5.84 1.84
CA ASN A 122 -18.30 7.17 1.31
C ASN A 122 -16.82 7.38 0.91
N LEU A 123 -16.02 6.30 0.85
CA LEU A 123 -14.61 6.36 0.47
C LEU A 123 -14.48 6.76 -1.01
N PRO A 124 -13.64 7.74 -1.39
CA PRO A 124 -13.45 8.04 -2.81
C PRO A 124 -12.91 6.84 -3.61
N THR A 125 -13.36 6.66 -4.86
CA THR A 125 -12.87 5.58 -5.75
C THR A 125 -11.34 5.54 -5.85
N SER A 126 -10.69 6.69 -5.95
CA SER A 126 -9.22 6.78 -5.95
C SER A 126 -8.57 6.28 -4.65
N GLU A 127 -9.23 6.46 -3.50
CA GLU A 127 -8.79 5.92 -2.22
C GLU A 127 -9.01 4.41 -2.14
N ILE A 128 -10.06 3.86 -2.75
CA ILE A 128 -10.23 2.41 -2.92
C ILE A 128 -9.10 1.83 -3.77
N ILE A 129 -8.81 2.42 -4.93
CA ILE A 129 -7.71 1.99 -5.82
C ILE A 129 -6.37 2.05 -5.09
N GLN A 130 -6.12 3.13 -4.35
CA GLN A 130 -4.91 3.28 -3.52
C GLN A 130 -4.85 2.26 -2.39
N THR A 131 -5.99 1.89 -1.79
CA THR A 131 -6.07 0.86 -0.77
C THR A 131 -5.64 -0.50 -1.34
N VAL A 132 -6.11 -0.86 -2.54
CA VAL A 132 -5.67 -2.09 -3.23
C VAL A 132 -4.16 -2.04 -3.52
N PHE A 133 -3.66 -0.92 -4.05
CA PHE A 133 -2.24 -0.73 -4.31
C PHE A 133 -1.40 -0.94 -3.04
N LEU A 134 -1.79 -0.35 -1.92
CA LEU A 134 -1.11 -0.54 -0.62
C LEU A 134 -1.23 -1.98 -0.10
N ALA A 135 -2.40 -2.60 -0.25
CA ALA A 135 -2.62 -3.98 0.15
C ALA A 135 -1.70 -4.95 -0.62
N LEU A 136 -1.52 -4.75 -1.92
CA LEU A 136 -0.59 -5.53 -2.76
C LEU A 136 0.86 -5.35 -2.31
N LYS A 137 1.30 -4.11 -2.07
CA LYS A 137 2.65 -3.83 -1.53
C LYS A 137 2.88 -4.58 -0.21
N LYS A 138 1.91 -4.52 0.71
CA LYS A 138 2.01 -5.20 2.01
C LYS A 138 1.93 -6.72 1.93
N ALA A 139 1.12 -7.26 1.01
CA ALA A 139 1.10 -8.70 0.76
C ALA A 139 2.46 -9.19 0.23
N ARG A 140 3.08 -8.46 -0.69
CA ARG A 140 4.40 -8.81 -1.22
C ARG A 140 5.53 -8.60 -0.21
N GLU A 141 5.47 -7.53 0.58
CA GLU A 141 6.40 -7.31 1.70
C GLU A 141 6.33 -8.47 2.69
N HIS A 142 5.13 -8.96 2.99
CA HIS A 142 4.94 -10.13 3.84
C HIS A 142 5.70 -11.35 3.32
N GLU A 143 5.48 -11.72 2.05
CA GLU A 143 6.16 -12.87 1.44
C GLU A 143 7.69 -12.70 1.44
N ILE A 144 8.21 -11.51 1.11
CA ILE A 144 9.66 -11.25 1.12
C ILE A 144 10.26 -11.47 2.50
N ARG A 145 9.58 -10.97 3.55
CA ARG A 145 10.01 -11.16 4.94
C ARG A 145 10.00 -12.62 5.37
N GLU A 146 9.11 -13.44 4.81
CA GLU A 146 9.06 -14.89 5.06
C GLU A 146 10.07 -15.68 4.21
N LEU A 147 10.42 -15.19 3.02
CA LEU A 147 11.35 -15.88 2.13
C LEU A 147 12.82 -15.63 2.45
N VAL A 148 13.15 -14.53 3.13
CA VAL A 148 14.49 -14.32 3.68
C VAL A 148 14.68 -15.22 4.89
N THR A 149 15.45 -16.27 4.68
CA THR A 149 15.80 -17.24 5.71
C THR A 149 17.25 -17.09 6.16
N LEU A 150 17.48 -17.30 7.45
CA LEU A 150 18.79 -17.34 8.10
C LEU A 150 19.07 -18.77 8.55
N VAL A 151 20.24 -19.30 8.17
CA VAL A 151 20.74 -20.58 8.66
C VAL A 151 21.45 -20.34 9.99
N SER A 152 21.15 -21.18 11.00
CA SER A 152 21.80 -21.12 12.30
C SER A 152 23.30 -21.37 12.22
N LEU A 153 24.05 -20.89 13.22
CA LEU A 153 25.52 -21.02 13.26
C LEU A 153 26.01 -22.48 13.20
N ASP A 154 25.22 -23.42 13.71
CA ASP A 154 25.50 -24.87 13.65
C ASP A 154 25.06 -25.53 12.33
N GLY A 155 24.46 -24.77 11.41
CA GLY A 155 24.05 -25.21 10.07
C GLY A 155 22.76 -26.02 10.01
N ASN A 156 22.16 -26.35 11.16
CA ASN A 156 21.11 -27.38 11.23
C ASN A 156 19.69 -26.83 11.19
N LYS A 157 19.50 -25.54 11.51
CA LYS A 157 18.18 -24.92 11.62
C LYS A 157 18.08 -23.71 10.73
N VAL A 158 16.86 -23.43 10.31
CA VAL A 158 16.52 -22.30 9.44
C VAL A 158 15.44 -21.48 10.13
N SER A 159 15.60 -20.16 10.18
CA SER A 159 14.60 -19.22 10.69
C SER A 159 14.34 -18.11 9.67
N THR A 160 13.28 -17.35 9.88
CA THR A 160 12.90 -16.19 9.06
C THR A 160 12.95 -14.93 9.93
N PRO A 161 14.13 -14.32 10.15
CA PRO A 161 14.34 -13.33 11.21
C PRO A 161 13.52 -12.03 11.02
N PHE A 162 13.02 -11.77 9.81
CA PHE A 162 12.20 -10.60 9.49
C PHE A 162 10.70 -10.90 9.43
N ASN A 163 10.28 -12.12 9.73
CA ASN A 163 8.88 -12.52 9.72
C ASN A 163 8.05 -11.65 10.70
N SER A 164 6.83 -11.29 10.28
CA SER A 164 5.90 -10.48 11.06
C SER A 164 5.07 -11.27 12.08
N HIS A 165 5.19 -12.61 12.12
CA HIS A 165 4.47 -13.51 13.02
C HIS A 165 5.24 -13.83 14.31
N HIS A 166 6.37 -13.15 14.57
CA HIS A 166 7.06 -13.31 15.85
C HIS A 166 6.19 -12.87 17.03
N ASP A 167 6.36 -13.54 18.18
CA ASP A 167 5.68 -13.20 19.43
C ASP A 167 6.27 -11.90 20.01
N LEU A 168 5.77 -10.76 19.53
CA LEU A 168 6.24 -9.44 19.95
C LEU A 168 6.10 -9.21 21.47
N PRO A 169 4.98 -9.60 22.14
CA PRO A 169 4.90 -9.55 23.60
C PRO A 169 6.05 -10.30 24.29
N LEU A 170 6.29 -11.56 23.94
CA LEU A 170 7.37 -12.34 24.55
C LEU A 170 8.75 -11.74 24.26
N MET A 171 8.99 -11.27 23.03
CA MET A 171 10.23 -10.58 22.68
C MET A 171 10.46 -9.33 23.53
N ALA A 172 9.40 -8.55 23.79
CA ALA A 172 9.48 -7.35 24.62
C ALA A 172 9.80 -7.69 26.09
N GLU A 173 9.25 -8.77 26.63
CA GLU A 173 9.59 -9.28 27.95
C GLU A 173 11.04 -9.78 28.01
N CYS A 174 11.49 -10.47 26.96
CA CYS A 174 12.84 -10.99 26.81
C CYS A 174 13.82 -10.01 26.15
N ARG A 175 13.60 -8.70 26.27
CA ARG A 175 14.40 -7.65 25.59
C ARG A 175 15.91 -7.76 25.80
N SER A 176 16.35 -8.33 26.92
CA SER A 176 17.78 -8.53 27.23
C SER A 176 18.47 -9.48 26.25
N LEU A 177 17.73 -10.40 25.60
CA LEU A 177 18.27 -11.35 24.62
C LEU A 177 18.60 -10.71 23.27
N PHE A 178 18.06 -9.52 22.98
CA PHE A 178 18.21 -8.83 21.69
C PHE A 178 19.19 -7.64 21.77
N GLN A 179 20.00 -7.59 22.82
CA GLN A 179 21.00 -6.54 22.97
C GLN A 179 22.10 -6.69 21.93
N ARG A 180 22.42 -5.58 21.27
CA ARG A 180 23.49 -5.53 20.28
C ARG A 180 24.85 -5.74 20.95
N PRO A 181 25.76 -6.55 20.37
CA PRO A 181 27.12 -6.68 20.89
C PRO A 181 27.84 -5.33 20.85
N GLN A 182 28.66 -5.05 21.89
CA GLN A 182 29.34 -3.75 22.04
C GLN A 182 30.50 -3.52 21.05
N LYS A 183 31.03 -4.57 20.44
CA LYS A 183 32.10 -4.49 19.45
C LYS A 183 31.69 -5.24 18.20
N GLU A 184 31.54 -4.50 17.11
CA GLU A 184 31.46 -5.07 15.77
C GLU A 184 32.75 -4.76 15.02
N HIS A 185 33.24 -5.75 14.27
CA HIS A 185 34.38 -5.57 13.41
C HIS A 185 33.98 -4.78 12.16
N THR A 186 34.91 -3.98 11.64
CA THR A 186 34.72 -3.30 10.35
C THR A 186 34.47 -4.33 9.25
N LEU A 187 33.45 -4.08 8.43
CA LEU A 187 33.08 -4.96 7.34
C LEU A 187 34.14 -4.94 6.24
N THR A 188 34.55 -6.13 5.86
CA THR A 188 35.32 -6.46 4.65
C THR A 188 34.43 -7.21 3.67
N ILE A 189 34.80 -7.25 2.39
CA ILE A 189 34.09 -8.02 1.36
C ILE A 189 33.90 -9.48 1.79
N GLU A 190 34.95 -10.12 2.34
CA GLU A 190 34.90 -11.50 2.83
C GLU A 190 33.90 -11.68 3.97
N SER A 191 33.89 -10.76 4.95
CA SER A 191 32.94 -10.81 6.07
C SER A 191 31.50 -10.59 5.62
N VAL A 192 31.28 -9.69 4.64
CA VAL A 192 29.96 -9.47 4.03
C VAL A 192 29.50 -10.72 3.29
N GLN A 193 30.35 -11.32 2.45
CA GLN A 193 29.99 -12.54 1.74
C GLN A 193 29.65 -13.67 2.70
N THR A 194 30.41 -13.81 3.80
CA THR A 194 30.12 -14.81 4.84
C THR A 194 28.73 -14.61 5.46
N ILE A 195 28.34 -13.36 5.73
CA ILE A 195 26.99 -13.03 6.23
C ILE A 195 25.94 -13.38 5.16
N LEU A 196 26.15 -12.97 3.91
CA LEU A 196 25.20 -13.25 2.82
C LEU A 196 25.06 -14.76 2.53
N ASP A 197 26.13 -15.54 2.68
CA ASP A 197 26.11 -17.00 2.51
C ASP A 197 25.25 -17.71 3.56
N SER A 198 25.09 -17.11 4.74
CA SER A 198 24.18 -17.59 5.79
C SER A 198 22.70 -17.32 5.49
N LEU A 199 22.43 -16.49 4.48
CA LEU A 199 21.08 -16.15 4.04
C LEU A 199 20.67 -16.99 2.82
N ARG A 200 19.37 -17.22 2.70
CA ARG A 200 18.74 -17.63 1.44
C ARG A 200 17.50 -16.78 1.22
N PHE A 201 17.33 -16.32 -0.02
CA PHE A 201 16.13 -15.62 -0.46
C PHE A 201 15.61 -16.31 -1.71
N ASP A 202 14.42 -16.90 -1.68
CA ASP A 202 13.78 -17.56 -2.83
C ASP A 202 14.74 -18.43 -3.68
N GLN A 203 15.54 -19.28 -3.01
CA GLN A 203 16.57 -20.15 -3.61
C GLN A 203 17.75 -19.43 -4.31
N THR A 204 17.78 -18.11 -4.27
CA THR A 204 18.80 -17.23 -4.84
C THR A 204 19.99 -17.06 -3.90
N LYS A 205 21.19 -17.00 -4.49
CA LYS A 205 22.42 -16.64 -3.78
C LYS A 205 22.69 -15.15 -3.96
N ILE A 206 23.10 -14.49 -2.88
CA ILE A 206 23.44 -13.07 -2.89
C ILE A 206 24.97 -12.97 -2.86
N GLN A 207 25.54 -12.30 -3.85
CA GLN A 207 26.98 -12.09 -3.96
C GLN A 207 27.32 -10.64 -3.64
N CYS A 208 28.37 -10.44 -2.84
CA CYS A 208 29.00 -9.16 -2.62
C CYS A 208 29.96 -8.87 -3.79
N MET A 209 29.73 -7.76 -4.48
CA MET A 209 30.50 -7.34 -5.66
C MET A 209 31.56 -6.31 -5.29
N ASP A 210 31.20 -5.32 -4.47
CA ASP A 210 32.12 -4.28 -4.00
C ASP A 210 31.72 -3.76 -2.61
N LEU A 211 32.69 -3.14 -1.92
CA LEU A 211 32.50 -2.51 -0.63
C LEU A 211 33.32 -1.24 -0.49
N VAL A 212 32.64 -0.11 -0.29
CA VAL A 212 33.26 1.22 -0.18
C VAL A 212 32.89 1.89 1.14
N HIS A 213 33.91 2.15 1.97
CA HIS A 213 33.78 2.96 3.18
C HIS A 213 33.82 4.45 2.83
N ARG A 214 32.80 5.21 3.23
CA ARG A 214 32.69 6.66 2.98
C ARG A 214 33.20 7.44 4.18
N ARG A 215 33.70 8.66 3.93
CA ARG A 215 34.26 9.55 4.98
C ARG A 215 33.23 9.95 6.05
N ASN A 216 31.94 9.92 5.72
CA ASN A 216 30.86 10.22 6.65
C ASN A 216 30.47 9.02 7.54
N GLY A 217 31.19 7.89 7.44
CA GLY A 217 30.90 6.67 8.21
C GLY A 217 29.98 5.68 7.51
N ASN A 218 29.33 6.07 6.41
CA ASN A 218 28.47 5.17 5.65
C ASN A 218 29.31 4.11 4.90
N VAL A 219 28.72 2.95 4.67
CA VAL A 219 29.30 1.90 3.83
C VAL A 219 28.37 1.64 2.66
N LEU A 220 28.93 1.61 1.46
CA LEU A 220 28.23 1.17 0.26
C LEU A 220 28.63 -0.27 -0.01
N VAL A 221 27.65 -1.15 -0.19
CA VAL A 221 27.88 -2.56 -0.52
C VAL A 221 27.10 -2.88 -1.78
N ASP A 222 27.81 -3.17 -2.87
CA ASP A 222 27.17 -3.58 -4.11
C ASP A 222 26.91 -5.09 -4.05
N VAL A 223 25.68 -5.50 -4.32
CA VAL A 223 25.26 -6.90 -4.28
C VAL A 223 24.56 -7.32 -5.57
N MET A 224 24.66 -8.60 -5.91
CA MET A 224 23.99 -9.22 -7.04
C MET A 224 23.18 -10.43 -6.60
N PHE A 225 21.93 -10.49 -7.05
CA PHE A 225 21.02 -11.62 -6.84
C PHE A 225 21.18 -12.64 -7.96
N ASN A 226 21.96 -13.69 -7.72
CA ASN A 226 22.23 -14.71 -8.75
C ASN A 226 21.22 -15.84 -8.73
N ILE A 227 20.73 -16.16 -9.93
CA ILE A 227 20.00 -17.40 -10.21
C ILE A 227 20.89 -18.57 -9.77
N GLY A 228 20.31 -19.52 -9.03
CA GLY A 228 20.98 -20.75 -8.63
C GLY A 228 21.20 -21.69 -9.81
N ASN A 229 20.98 -22.99 -9.58
CA ASN A 229 21.09 -23.98 -10.64
C ASN A 229 19.79 -24.00 -11.46
N LYS A 230 19.87 -23.59 -12.74
CA LYS A 230 18.75 -23.42 -13.69
C LYS A 230 17.74 -24.58 -13.76
N GLU A 231 18.12 -25.79 -13.34
CA GLU A 231 17.26 -26.98 -13.31
C GLU A 231 16.33 -27.05 -12.07
N GLN A 232 16.72 -26.43 -10.93
CA GLN A 232 15.89 -26.30 -9.72
C GLN A 232 14.94 -25.07 -9.79
N ASP A 233 15.23 -24.14 -10.70
CA ASP A 233 14.69 -22.77 -10.79
C ASP A 233 13.35 -22.61 -11.53
N ARG A 234 12.65 -23.68 -11.92
CA ARG A 234 11.34 -23.52 -12.62
C ARG A 234 10.21 -22.93 -11.75
N ASN A 235 10.48 -22.66 -10.47
CA ASN A 235 9.47 -22.42 -9.44
C ASN A 235 9.76 -21.20 -8.53
N ILE A 236 10.51 -20.22 -9.04
CA ILE A 236 10.85 -18.98 -8.34
C ILE A 236 9.60 -18.09 -8.26
N GLU A 237 9.32 -17.51 -7.09
CA GLU A 237 8.16 -16.64 -6.85
C GLU A 237 8.48 -15.16 -7.16
N PHE A 238 9.74 -14.75 -7.01
CA PHE A 238 10.22 -13.38 -7.25
C PHE A 238 11.28 -13.32 -8.37
N SER A 239 10.96 -13.92 -9.52
CA SER A 239 11.89 -14.01 -10.67
C SER A 239 12.36 -12.66 -11.20
N GLU A 240 11.57 -11.61 -10.99
CA GLU A 240 11.91 -10.23 -11.34
C GLU A 240 13.10 -9.67 -10.54
N LEU A 241 13.44 -10.27 -9.40
CA LEU A 241 14.57 -9.84 -8.57
C LEU A 241 15.89 -10.49 -9.01
N HIS A 242 15.84 -11.42 -9.96
CA HIS A 242 17.00 -12.20 -10.36
C HIS A 242 17.85 -11.46 -11.40
N GLY A 243 19.17 -11.49 -11.22
CA GLY A 243 20.11 -10.75 -12.04
C GLY A 243 20.11 -9.24 -11.76
N ILE A 244 19.42 -8.79 -10.70
CA ILE A 244 19.50 -7.40 -10.26
C ILE A 244 20.81 -7.19 -9.52
N GLU A 245 21.52 -6.14 -9.93
CA GLU A 245 22.59 -5.51 -9.15
C GLU A 245 22.04 -4.30 -8.41
N CYS A 246 22.36 -4.15 -7.14
CA CYS A 246 21.96 -3.00 -6.34
C CYS A 246 22.97 -2.64 -5.26
N THR A 247 23.00 -1.36 -4.90
CA THR A 247 23.85 -0.84 -3.83
C THR A 247 23.05 -0.74 -2.53
N LEU A 248 23.52 -1.42 -1.49
CA LEU A 248 23.06 -1.25 -0.11
C LEU A 248 23.78 -0.06 0.52
N VAL A 249 23.04 0.82 1.19
CA VAL A 249 23.60 1.98 1.90
C VAL A 249 23.47 1.77 3.40
N LEU A 250 24.57 1.42 4.05
CA LEU A 250 24.64 1.19 5.49
C LEU A 250 25.04 2.48 6.20
N GLN A 251 24.35 2.83 7.29
CA GLN A 251 24.70 3.99 8.12
C GLN A 251 25.89 3.73 9.05
N SER A 252 26.23 2.46 9.27
CA SER A 252 27.43 2.06 9.98
C SER A 252 27.96 0.73 9.47
N SER A 253 29.28 0.53 9.58
CA SER A 253 29.95 -0.70 9.18
C SER A 253 29.64 -1.84 10.15
N SER A 254 28.54 -2.55 9.92
CA SER A 254 28.03 -3.50 10.91
C SER A 254 27.18 -4.61 10.25
N ALA A 255 27.19 -5.81 10.82
CA ALA A 255 26.43 -6.94 10.28
C ALA A 255 24.92 -6.69 10.38
N ASN A 256 24.47 -6.09 11.48
CA ASN A 256 23.06 -5.77 11.67
C ASN A 256 22.56 -4.76 10.62
N GLU A 257 23.30 -3.67 10.38
CA GLU A 257 22.94 -2.69 9.34
C GLU A 257 22.92 -3.32 7.95
N LEU A 258 23.84 -4.25 7.64
CA LEU A 258 23.82 -4.98 6.37
C LEU A 258 22.51 -5.76 6.18
N LEU A 259 22.06 -6.49 7.20
CA LEU A 259 20.84 -7.30 7.14
C LEU A 259 19.59 -6.43 6.97
N TYR A 260 19.48 -5.33 7.71
CA TYR A 260 18.37 -4.40 7.58
C TYR A 260 18.38 -3.68 6.21
N ALA A 261 19.55 -3.20 5.76
CA ALA A 261 19.68 -2.55 4.45
C ALA A 261 19.33 -3.50 3.28
N LEU A 262 19.71 -4.78 3.39
CA LEU A 262 19.33 -5.81 2.43
C LEU A 262 17.81 -6.01 2.40
N MET A 263 17.17 -6.15 3.57
CA MET A 263 15.72 -6.31 3.68
C MET A 263 14.98 -5.10 3.11
N ASP A 264 15.39 -3.88 3.48
CA ASP A 264 14.81 -2.64 2.96
C ASP A 264 14.95 -2.55 1.44
N THR A 265 16.08 -2.99 0.89
CA THR A 265 16.31 -3.01 -0.57
C THR A 265 15.40 -4.01 -1.26
N LEU A 266 15.25 -5.22 -0.73
CA LEU A 266 14.32 -6.23 -1.28
C LEU A 266 12.87 -5.73 -1.28
N ILE A 267 12.43 -5.13 -0.18
CA ILE A 267 11.10 -4.53 -0.06
C ILE A 267 10.96 -3.39 -1.08
N GLN A 268 11.97 -2.53 -1.20
CA GLN A 268 11.95 -1.43 -2.16
C GLN A 268 11.86 -1.93 -3.60
N LEU A 269 12.61 -2.97 -3.98
CA LEU A 269 12.54 -3.56 -5.32
C LEU A 269 11.14 -4.14 -5.61
N SER A 270 10.54 -4.80 -4.63
CA SER A 270 9.18 -5.30 -4.72
C SER A 270 8.15 -4.19 -4.85
N ASP A 271 8.31 -3.11 -4.08
CA ASP A 271 7.51 -1.90 -4.16
C ASP A 271 7.60 -1.28 -5.56
N ARG A 272 8.79 -1.22 -6.16
CA ARG A 272 8.97 -0.74 -7.55
C ARG A 272 8.24 -1.61 -8.55
N TYR A 273 8.25 -2.93 -8.35
CA TYR A 273 7.52 -3.84 -9.21
C TYR A 273 6.00 -3.56 -9.15
N VAL A 274 5.43 -3.38 -7.95
CA VAL A 274 4.02 -2.99 -7.80
C VAL A 274 3.76 -1.62 -8.44
N GLU A 275 4.58 -0.62 -8.16
CA GLU A 275 4.50 0.72 -8.75
C GLU A 275 4.42 0.69 -10.29
N LYS A 276 5.23 -0.16 -10.92
CA LYS A 276 5.31 -0.29 -12.38
C LYS A 276 4.15 -1.08 -12.99
N HIS A 277 3.72 -2.16 -12.37
CA HIS A 277 2.80 -3.15 -12.96
C HIS A 277 1.35 -3.03 -12.49
N PHE A 278 1.08 -2.34 -11.39
CA PHE A 278 -0.28 -2.05 -10.97
C PHE A 278 -0.94 -1.05 -11.93
N THR A 279 -2.07 -1.43 -12.51
CA THR A 279 -2.82 -0.59 -13.44
C THR A 279 -4.26 -0.46 -13.01
N PHE A 280 -4.85 0.70 -13.28
CA PHE A 280 -6.29 0.92 -13.28
C PHE A 280 -6.69 1.41 -14.68
N ASN A 281 -7.63 0.74 -15.34
CA ASN A 281 -7.98 1.00 -16.74
C ASN A 281 -6.75 1.01 -17.68
N GLY A 282 -5.79 0.13 -17.43
CA GLY A 282 -4.53 0.05 -18.19
C GLY A 282 -3.53 1.18 -17.91
N PHE A 283 -3.84 2.15 -17.04
CA PHE A 283 -2.93 3.21 -16.66
C PHE A 283 -2.23 2.91 -15.32
N ASN A 284 -0.89 2.90 -15.33
CA ASN A 284 -0.05 2.65 -14.15
C ASN A 284 0.40 3.96 -13.48
N ARG A 285 -0.54 4.66 -12.82
CA ARG A 285 -0.31 5.97 -12.19
C ARG A 285 0.92 6.04 -11.27
N PHE A 286 1.31 4.93 -10.63
CA PHE A 286 2.43 4.90 -9.69
C PHE A 286 3.79 4.63 -10.36
N SER A 287 3.80 4.32 -11.66
CA SER A 287 5.03 4.08 -12.39
C SER A 287 5.89 5.34 -12.43
N ARG A 288 7.19 5.16 -12.22
CA ARG A 288 8.18 6.24 -12.30
C ARG A 288 8.63 6.55 -13.72
N GLU A 289 8.08 5.85 -14.70
CA GLU A 289 8.25 6.17 -16.12
C GLU A 289 7.42 7.42 -16.50
N HIS A 290 6.47 7.83 -15.66
CA HIS A 290 5.70 9.06 -15.85
C HIS A 290 6.45 10.30 -15.36
N ASP A 291 6.33 11.40 -16.12
CA ASP A 291 6.84 12.70 -15.69
C ASP A 291 6.00 13.25 -14.53
N LEU A 292 6.63 13.39 -13.37
CA LEU A 292 5.99 13.92 -12.16
C LEU A 292 5.45 15.34 -12.36
N ARG A 293 6.06 16.15 -13.23
CA ARG A 293 5.58 17.51 -13.55
C ARG A 293 4.23 17.44 -14.24
N ASN A 294 4.04 16.53 -15.18
CA ASN A 294 2.75 16.37 -15.89
C ASN A 294 1.64 15.91 -14.93
N ILE A 295 1.97 15.04 -13.96
CA ILE A 295 1.04 14.64 -12.90
C ILE A 295 0.67 15.87 -12.03
N GLY A 296 1.67 16.69 -11.68
CA GLY A 296 1.46 17.94 -10.94
C GLY A 296 0.56 18.91 -11.69
N GLU A 297 0.85 19.17 -12.96
CA GLU A 297 0.03 20.02 -13.84
C GLU A 297 -1.40 19.49 -13.98
N PHE A 298 -1.59 18.18 -14.15
CA PHE A 298 -2.92 17.58 -14.16
C PHE A 298 -3.67 17.84 -12.84
N SER A 299 -3.00 17.68 -11.69
CA SER A 299 -3.58 17.99 -10.39
C SER A 299 -3.92 19.47 -10.22
N ILE A 300 -3.11 20.38 -10.75
CA ILE A 300 -3.37 21.83 -10.69
C ILE A 300 -4.62 22.15 -11.53
N ASN A 301 -4.65 21.69 -12.78
CA ASN A 301 -5.75 21.96 -13.70
C ASN A 301 -7.09 21.37 -13.23
N THR A 302 -7.07 20.30 -12.45
CA THR A 302 -8.29 19.70 -11.86
C THR A 302 -8.71 20.33 -10.54
N ARG A 303 -7.82 21.06 -9.83
CA ARG A 303 -8.15 21.74 -8.57
C ARG A 303 -8.47 23.22 -8.77
N PHE A 304 -7.89 23.85 -9.78
CA PHE A 304 -8.08 25.26 -10.04
C PHE A 304 -9.42 25.50 -10.71
N ILE A 305 -10.44 25.70 -9.87
CA ILE A 305 -11.75 26.15 -10.33
C ILE A 305 -11.86 27.63 -10.03
N ASN A 306 -12.21 28.39 -11.05
CA ASN A 306 -12.40 29.82 -10.91
C ASN A 306 -13.47 30.06 -9.83
N ALA A 307 -13.18 30.91 -8.84
CA ALA A 307 -14.09 31.15 -7.71
C ALA A 307 -15.48 31.65 -8.14
N ASN A 308 -15.59 32.15 -9.38
CA ASN A 308 -16.82 32.61 -10.01
C ASN A 308 -17.66 31.49 -10.65
N THR A 309 -17.17 30.25 -10.71
CA THR A 309 -17.87 29.12 -11.35
C THR A 309 -18.96 28.53 -10.45
N LEU A 310 -18.89 28.77 -9.14
CA LEU A 310 -19.86 28.32 -8.15
C LEU A 310 -20.59 29.52 -7.55
N ASN A 311 -21.93 29.46 -7.52
CA ASN A 311 -22.72 30.40 -6.74
C ASN A 311 -22.60 30.10 -5.23
N GLU A 312 -22.99 31.05 -4.38
CA GLU A 312 -22.88 30.91 -2.93
C GLU A 312 -23.64 29.70 -2.37
N GLU A 313 -24.77 29.36 -2.96
CA GLU A 313 -25.54 28.17 -2.59
C GLU A 313 -24.77 26.87 -2.91
N GLY A 314 -24.15 26.77 -4.09
CA GLY A 314 -23.33 25.62 -4.47
C GLY A 314 -22.11 25.46 -3.58
N LYS A 315 -21.41 26.56 -3.28
CA LYS A 315 -20.28 26.56 -2.32
C LYS A 315 -20.71 26.02 -0.95
N ARG A 316 -21.85 26.49 -0.43
CA ARG A 316 -22.41 26.02 0.84
C ARG A 316 -22.72 24.53 0.80
N LEU A 317 -23.44 24.05 -0.21
CA LEU A 317 -23.85 22.63 -0.30
C LEU A 317 -22.64 21.68 -0.40
N ILE A 318 -21.63 22.05 -1.18
CA ILE A 318 -20.39 21.26 -1.29
C ILE A 318 -19.64 21.26 0.04
N SER A 319 -19.54 22.42 0.70
CA SER A 319 -18.89 22.52 2.02
C SER A 319 -19.62 21.70 3.09
N GLU A 320 -20.96 21.74 3.12
CA GLU A 320 -21.78 20.96 4.04
C GLU A 320 -21.61 19.45 3.81
N HIS A 321 -21.56 19.03 2.54
CA HIS A 321 -21.31 17.63 2.18
C HIS A 321 -19.93 17.16 2.68
N ASN A 322 -18.86 17.89 2.34
CA ASN A 322 -17.50 17.53 2.74
C ASN A 322 -17.35 17.49 4.28
N CYS A 323 -17.93 18.49 4.95
CA CYS A 323 -17.98 18.57 6.42
C CYS A 323 -18.67 17.33 7.03
N SER A 324 -19.80 16.90 6.46
CA SER A 324 -20.51 15.69 6.92
C SER A 324 -19.69 14.41 6.70
N VAL A 325 -18.93 14.31 5.60
CA VAL A 325 -18.07 13.17 5.32
C VAL A 325 -16.93 13.11 6.33
N ASP A 326 -16.24 14.24 6.57
CA ASP A 326 -15.14 14.32 7.53
C ASP A 326 -15.60 14.01 8.96
N GLU A 327 -16.77 14.51 9.37
CA GLU A 327 -17.33 14.21 10.69
C GLU A 327 -17.61 12.70 10.86
N SER A 328 -18.09 12.04 9.79
CA SER A 328 -18.43 10.62 9.82
C SER A 328 -17.22 9.71 10.02
N ARG A 329 -16.03 10.18 9.64
CA ARG A 329 -14.74 9.47 9.76
C ARG A 329 -14.11 9.60 11.14
N ALA A 330 -14.49 10.60 11.92
CA ALA A 330 -13.95 10.81 13.25
C ALA A 330 -14.28 9.61 14.17
N PRO A 331 -13.27 8.95 14.77
CA PRO A 331 -13.51 7.76 15.58
C PRO A 331 -14.25 8.12 16.88
N ASN A 332 -15.00 7.16 17.41
CA ASN A 332 -15.69 7.30 18.70
C ASN A 332 -14.93 6.54 19.80
N ILE A 333 -14.33 7.27 20.74
CA ILE A 333 -13.57 6.71 21.86
C ILE A 333 -14.52 6.36 22.99
N LYS A 334 -14.75 5.05 23.18
CA LYS A 334 -15.66 4.53 24.21
C LYS A 334 -14.97 4.14 25.51
N LEU A 335 -13.66 3.88 25.48
CA LEU A 335 -12.92 3.33 26.62
C LEU A 335 -12.12 4.42 27.34
N ASP A 336 -12.30 4.58 28.65
CA ASP A 336 -11.57 5.59 29.43
C ASP A 336 -10.05 5.36 29.42
N GLN A 337 -9.60 4.10 29.43
CA GLN A 337 -8.18 3.78 29.29
C GLN A 337 -7.61 4.29 27.96
N GLN A 338 -8.39 4.25 26.88
CA GLN A 338 -7.98 4.80 25.59
C GLN A 338 -7.90 6.33 25.65
N LYS A 339 -8.83 7.00 26.32
CA LYS A 339 -8.79 8.46 26.52
C LYS A 339 -7.53 8.89 27.25
N ILE A 340 -7.24 8.25 28.38
CA ILE A 340 -6.02 8.53 29.17
C ILE A 340 -4.77 8.33 28.33
N ARG A 341 -4.68 7.20 27.62
CA ARG A 341 -3.54 6.89 26.74
C ARG A 341 -3.38 7.93 25.61
N LEU A 342 -4.48 8.41 25.04
CA LEU A 342 -4.43 9.37 23.93
C LEU A 342 -4.23 10.82 24.39
N ALA A 343 -4.64 11.18 25.62
CA ALA A 343 -4.55 12.55 26.14
C ALA A 343 -3.12 13.12 26.08
N GLU A 344 -2.10 12.29 26.31
CA GLU A 344 -0.70 12.70 26.19
C GLU A 344 -0.34 13.18 24.78
N SER A 345 -0.96 12.61 23.75
CA SER A 345 -0.72 13.00 22.35
C SER A 345 -1.26 14.39 22.02
N PHE A 346 -2.27 14.89 22.76
CA PHE A 346 -2.91 16.19 22.51
C PHE A 346 -2.46 17.30 23.47
N LYS A 347 -1.74 16.96 24.55
CA LYS A 347 -1.45 17.87 25.67
C LYS A 347 -0.75 19.18 25.29
N ASN A 348 0.05 19.18 24.22
CA ASN A 348 0.84 20.34 23.78
C ASN A 348 0.43 20.86 22.39
N ILE A 349 -0.78 20.52 21.91
CA ILE A 349 -1.28 20.96 20.62
C ILE A 349 -2.34 22.04 20.85
N GLU A 350 -1.96 23.30 20.64
CA GLU A 350 -2.81 24.46 20.98
C GLU A 350 -3.85 24.81 19.91
N LEU A 351 -3.60 24.45 18.64
CA LEU A 351 -4.46 24.80 17.49
C LEU A 351 -4.67 23.56 16.62
N LEU A 352 -5.87 22.97 16.71
CA LEU A 352 -6.33 21.87 15.86
C LEU A 352 -7.60 22.28 15.13
N GLU A 353 -7.56 22.19 13.81
CA GLU A 353 -8.74 22.31 12.95
C GLU A 353 -9.29 20.91 12.63
N GLY A 354 -10.57 20.84 12.27
CA GLY A 354 -11.27 19.60 11.91
C GLY A 354 -12.04 18.95 13.06
N PHE A 355 -12.46 17.70 12.86
CA PHE A 355 -13.27 16.95 13.83
C PHE A 355 -12.40 16.11 14.76
N LEU A 356 -12.42 16.44 16.05
CA LEU A 356 -11.81 15.60 17.07
C LEU A 356 -12.59 14.27 17.21
N PRO A 357 -11.92 13.19 17.63
CA PRO A 357 -12.60 11.96 18.01
C PRO A 357 -13.75 12.23 18.98
N LYS A 358 -14.91 11.62 18.74
CA LYS A 358 -16.06 11.74 19.65
C LYS A 358 -15.70 11.04 20.97
N GLY A 359 -16.04 11.66 22.10
CA GLY A 359 -15.79 11.11 23.44
C GLY A 359 -14.43 11.47 24.06
N PHE A 360 -13.67 12.39 23.45
CA PHE A 360 -12.49 13.01 24.06
C PHE A 360 -12.86 13.93 25.22
#